data_AF-A0AAE1L512-F1
#
_entry.id   AF-A0AAE1L512-F1
#
_cell.length_a   1.000
_cell.length_b   1.000
_cell.length_c   1.000
_cell.angle_alpha   90.00
_cell.angle_beta   90.00
_cell.angle_gamma   90.00
#
_symmetry.space_group_name_H-M   'P 1'
#
loop_
_entity.id
_entity.type
_entity.pdbx_description
1 polymer ?
#
loop_
_entity_poly.entity_id
_entity_poly.type
_entity_poly.pdbx_seq_one_letter_code
_entity_poly.pdbx_strand_id
1 'polypeptide(L)'
;MCQILFGLRLDCDKWNRWCRCVVECQQTTLPHHLLTWRHPQQQHQQVEMMGGGEWTVPRDLLVKCLVQLNLVQCIQDTLFFPSHTNIENDRENPSLAQTGSRHTPQEDHQKPIMYNNFTTQQIFTLIDCLLEMHGFAKHFNSNHNQRHLLQRAGIRGSLRPNLLQQETCALACALRILFRMLADPSRQHQKTQVEERLLCECRSALQYYSTLPYSHRQAWTNILILILTNFLNMSSKQFSNHARYLYSHFYDVSCFNPQHPGLRSLLRHFFYRREREREGD
;
A
#
# COMPACT_ATOMS: atom_id res chain seq x y z
N MET A 1 20.58 0.24 -2.08
CA MET A 1 21.68 -0.73 -1.84
C MET A 1 21.18 -2.13 -2.17
N CYS A 2 21.14 -2.52 -3.45
CA CYS A 2 20.93 -3.92 -3.91
C CYS A 2 21.27 -4.07 -5.40
N GLN A 3 22.43 -3.56 -5.81
CA GLN A 3 22.93 -3.69 -7.20
C GLN A 3 23.61 -5.04 -7.49
N ILE A 4 23.66 -5.97 -6.54
CA ILE A 4 24.44 -7.23 -6.67
C ILE A 4 23.64 -8.38 -7.32
N LEU A 5 22.32 -8.27 -7.45
CA LEU A 5 21.47 -9.42 -7.82
C LEU A 5 21.39 -9.75 -9.32
N PHE A 6 21.91 -8.90 -10.22
CA PHE A 6 21.71 -9.10 -11.66
C PHE A 6 22.58 -10.20 -12.29
N GLY A 7 23.54 -10.77 -11.55
CA GLY A 7 24.44 -11.81 -12.07
C GLY A 7 24.06 -13.25 -11.72
N LEU A 8 23.12 -13.48 -10.79
CA LEU A 8 22.77 -14.82 -10.31
C LEU A 8 21.26 -15.04 -10.46
N ARG A 9 20.85 -15.99 -11.32
CA ARG A 9 19.48 -16.52 -11.28
C ARG A 9 19.24 -17.08 -9.88
N LEU A 10 18.42 -16.39 -9.09
CA LEU A 10 17.97 -16.89 -7.79
C LEU A 10 16.98 -18.03 -8.05
N ASP A 11 17.25 -19.19 -7.46
CA ASP A 11 16.35 -20.34 -7.45
C ASP A 11 15.22 -20.15 -6.41
N CYS A 12 14.25 -21.06 -6.44
CA CYS A 12 13.09 -21.04 -5.54
C CYS A 12 13.50 -21.01 -4.05
N ASP A 13 14.57 -21.73 -3.68
CA ASP A 13 15.02 -21.83 -2.30
C ASP A 13 15.62 -20.51 -1.79
N LYS A 14 16.36 -19.80 -2.64
CA LYS A 14 16.87 -18.46 -2.32
C LYS A 14 15.73 -17.46 -2.15
N TRP A 15 14.70 -17.51 -2.99
CA TRP A 15 13.50 -16.67 -2.81
C TRP A 15 12.71 -17.03 -1.55
N ASN A 16 12.63 -18.32 -1.19
CA ASN A 16 12.05 -18.74 0.08
C ASN A 16 12.84 -18.19 1.28
N ARG A 17 14.18 -18.21 1.23
CA ARG A 17 15.02 -17.59 2.27
C ARG A 17 14.83 -16.08 2.35
N TRP A 18 14.72 -15.41 1.20
CA TRP A 18 14.46 -13.97 1.16
C TRP A 18 13.10 -13.63 1.76
N CYS A 19 12.02 -14.34 1.39
CA CYS A 19 10.69 -14.12 1.98
C CYS A 19 10.70 -14.35 3.50
N ARG A 20 11.37 -15.41 3.97
CA ARG A 20 11.53 -15.65 5.42
C ARG A 20 12.28 -14.53 6.12
N CYS A 21 13.39 -14.06 5.55
CA CYS A 21 14.15 -12.93 6.09
C CYS A 21 13.29 -11.66 6.18
N VAL A 22 12.48 -11.39 5.15
CA VAL A 22 11.52 -10.27 5.16
C VAL A 22 10.52 -10.42 6.31
N VAL A 23 9.90 -11.60 6.46
CA VAL A 23 8.93 -11.86 7.55
C VAL A 23 9.59 -11.76 8.93
N GLU A 24 10.77 -12.34 9.13
CA GLU A 24 11.52 -12.27 10.39
C GLU A 24 11.89 -10.81 10.74
N CYS A 25 12.34 -10.03 9.75
CA CYS A 25 12.62 -8.61 9.94
C CYS A 25 11.35 -7.84 10.32
N GLN A 26 10.22 -8.14 9.65
CA GLN A 26 8.93 -7.53 9.99
C GLN A 26 8.53 -7.85 11.44
N GLN A 27 8.55 -9.12 11.84
CA GLN A 27 8.13 -9.55 13.18
C GLN A 27 9.03 -8.99 14.29
N THR A 28 10.35 -9.01 14.09
CA THR A 28 11.32 -8.53 15.10
C THR A 28 11.34 -7.01 15.23
N THR A 29 10.94 -6.28 14.19
CA THR A 29 10.96 -4.81 14.19
C THR A 29 9.58 -4.18 14.26
N LEU A 30 8.50 -4.96 14.44
CA LEU A 30 7.17 -4.40 14.64
C LEU A 30 7.10 -3.66 16.01
N PRO A 31 6.81 -2.35 16.06
CA PRO A 31 6.96 -1.58 17.29
C PRO A 31 5.72 -1.69 18.20
N HIS A 32 5.36 -2.90 18.64
CA HIS A 32 4.15 -3.15 19.46
C HIS A 32 4.02 -2.25 20.68
N HIS A 33 5.13 -1.96 21.36
CA HIS A 33 5.14 -1.07 22.52
C HIS A 33 4.65 0.35 22.19
N LEU A 34 4.66 0.78 20.93
CA LEU A 34 4.10 2.07 20.52
C LEU A 34 2.59 2.14 20.79
N LEU A 35 1.88 1.02 20.72
CA LEU A 35 0.43 0.92 20.95
C LEU A 35 0.05 0.94 22.42
N THR A 36 0.97 0.51 23.29
CA THR A 36 0.74 0.36 24.74
C THR A 36 1.68 1.22 25.56
N TRP A 37 2.42 2.14 24.94
CA TRP A 37 3.40 2.97 25.63
C TRP A 37 2.71 3.77 26.72
N ARG A 38 3.27 3.73 27.92
CA ARG A 38 2.80 4.47 29.09
C ARG A 38 3.95 5.26 29.66
N HIS A 39 3.61 6.33 30.34
CA HIS A 39 4.58 7.13 31.06
C HIS A 39 5.16 6.33 32.27
N PRO A 40 6.47 6.37 32.53
CA PRO A 40 7.06 5.69 33.70
C PRO A 40 6.43 6.11 35.04
N GLN A 41 6.05 7.39 35.21
CA GLN A 41 5.35 7.85 36.43
C GLN A 41 3.87 7.42 36.49
N GLN A 42 3.27 6.88 35.43
CA GLN A 42 1.94 6.23 35.55
C GLN A 42 2.03 4.80 36.09
N GLN A 43 3.23 4.24 36.25
CA GLN A 43 3.43 2.96 36.94
C GLN A 43 3.63 3.13 38.45
N HIS A 44 3.99 4.33 38.93
CA HIS A 44 4.16 4.64 40.35
C HIS A 44 3.38 5.93 40.69
N GLN A 45 2.23 5.80 41.35
CA GLN A 45 1.60 6.94 42.01
C GLN A 45 2.57 7.50 43.07
N GLN A 46 2.69 8.83 43.09
CA GLN A 46 3.37 9.69 44.07
C GLN A 46 4.92 9.71 44.03
N VAL A 47 5.53 10.53 43.15
CA VAL A 47 6.68 11.39 43.51
C VAL A 47 6.71 12.63 42.59
N GLU A 48 6.51 13.78 43.22
CA GLU A 48 7.00 15.14 42.96
C GLU A 48 6.97 15.78 41.56
N MET A 49 6.18 16.84 41.52
CA MET A 49 6.33 18.02 40.68
C MET A 49 7.67 18.70 41.01
N MET A 50 8.72 18.50 40.21
CA MET A 50 9.85 19.41 39.96
C MET A 50 10.96 18.65 39.22
N GLY A 51 11.17 18.98 37.95
CA GLY A 51 12.28 18.44 37.17
C GLY A 51 12.03 18.48 35.67
N GLY A 52 12.51 19.51 35.01
CA GLY A 52 12.52 19.66 33.55
C GLY A 52 13.50 18.69 32.88
N GLY A 53 13.24 17.39 32.96
CA GLY A 53 13.92 16.37 32.16
C GLY A 53 13.27 16.28 30.78
N GLU A 54 14.09 16.26 29.73
CA GLU A 54 13.62 16.10 28.35
C GLU A 54 13.02 14.69 28.15
N TRP A 55 11.70 14.63 28.06
CA TRP A 55 10.92 13.43 27.84
C TRP A 55 11.21 12.89 26.45
N THR A 56 11.71 11.66 26.34
CA THR A 56 11.98 11.05 25.03
C THR A 56 11.45 9.63 24.98
N VAL A 57 10.67 9.33 23.95
CA VAL A 57 10.28 7.95 23.66
C VAL A 57 11.52 7.16 23.23
N PRO A 58 11.63 5.89 23.63
CA PRO A 58 12.80 5.08 23.34
C PRO A 58 13.16 5.12 21.84
N ARG A 59 14.41 5.49 21.53
CA ARG A 59 14.91 5.65 20.15
C ARG A 59 14.75 4.36 19.33
N ASP A 60 14.79 3.20 19.98
CA ASP A 60 14.58 1.90 19.35
C ASP A 60 13.19 1.79 18.69
N LEU A 61 12.14 2.38 19.28
CA LEU A 61 10.80 2.36 18.68
C LEU A 61 10.74 3.19 17.39
N LEU A 62 11.46 4.30 17.34
CA LEU A 62 11.54 5.13 16.13
C LEU A 62 12.35 4.43 15.03
N VAL A 63 13.44 3.77 15.39
CA VAL A 63 14.23 2.94 14.46
C VAL A 63 13.37 1.81 13.91
N LYS A 64 12.61 1.11 14.76
CA LYS A 64 11.65 0.07 14.36
C LYS A 64 10.63 0.59 13.33
N CYS A 65 10.00 1.74 13.58
CA CYS A 65 9.10 2.37 12.59
C CYS A 65 9.78 2.66 11.24
N LEU A 66 11.02 3.16 11.27
CA LEU A 66 11.79 3.41 10.05
C LEU A 66 12.13 2.12 9.30
N VAL A 67 12.52 1.05 10.01
CA VAL A 67 12.81 -0.26 9.41
C VAL A 67 11.56 -0.81 8.73
N GLN A 68 10.39 -0.75 9.39
CA GLN A 68 9.13 -1.21 8.81
C GLN A 68 8.80 -0.50 7.49
N LEU A 69 8.94 0.83 7.44
CA LEU A 69 8.71 1.59 6.19
C LEU A 69 9.72 1.21 5.09
N ASN A 70 10.99 1.03 5.44
CA ASN A 70 12.01 0.60 4.48
C ASN A 70 11.78 -0.84 4.01
N LEU A 71 11.22 -1.70 4.85
CA LEU A 71 10.89 -3.07 4.49
C LEU A 71 9.75 -3.12 3.46
N VAL A 72 8.71 -2.30 3.63
CA VAL A 72 7.66 -2.11 2.62
C VAL A 72 8.27 -1.69 1.27
N GLN A 73 9.17 -0.70 1.29
CA GLN A 73 9.85 -0.23 0.08
C GLN A 73 10.73 -1.32 -0.55
N CYS A 74 11.44 -2.08 0.28
CA CYS A 74 12.27 -3.21 -0.17
C CYS A 74 11.43 -4.28 -0.88
N ILE A 75 10.27 -4.65 -0.33
CA ILE A 75 9.35 -5.60 -0.97
C ILE A 75 8.87 -5.05 -2.32
N GLN A 76 8.43 -3.78 -2.34
CA GLN A 76 7.96 -3.14 -3.56
C GLN A 76 9.03 -3.10 -4.66
N ASP A 77 10.23 -2.63 -4.34
CA ASP A 77 11.34 -2.53 -5.28
C ASP A 77 11.85 -3.91 -5.72
N THR A 78 11.78 -4.91 -4.84
CA THR A 78 12.15 -6.28 -5.21
C THR A 78 11.15 -6.87 -6.20
N LEU A 79 9.84 -6.67 -6.00
CA LEU A 79 8.82 -7.26 -6.89
C LEU A 79 8.69 -6.51 -8.22
N PHE A 80 8.78 -5.18 -8.19
CA PHE A 80 8.45 -4.32 -9.34
C PHE A 80 9.66 -3.61 -9.96
N PHE A 81 10.87 -3.75 -9.41
CA PHE A 81 12.07 -2.95 -9.71
C PHE A 81 11.82 -1.43 -9.46
N PRO A 82 12.83 -0.58 -9.18
CA PRO A 82 12.55 0.82 -8.87
C PRO A 82 11.74 1.45 -9.99
N SER A 83 10.59 2.01 -9.64
CA SER A 83 9.60 2.62 -10.54
C SER A 83 10.16 3.79 -11.38
N HIS A 84 11.44 4.12 -11.21
CA HIS A 84 12.16 5.18 -11.90
C HIS A 84 12.46 4.89 -13.38
N THR A 85 12.30 3.65 -13.88
CA THR A 85 12.41 3.37 -15.33
C THR A 85 11.08 3.44 -16.08
N ASN A 86 9.94 3.68 -15.40
CA ASN A 86 8.64 3.87 -16.08
C ASN A 86 8.27 5.35 -16.28
N ILE A 87 9.12 6.29 -15.86
CA ILE A 87 8.89 7.73 -16.09
C ILE A 87 9.02 8.09 -17.59
N GLU A 88 9.72 7.27 -18.38
CA GLU A 88 9.81 7.45 -19.83
C GLU A 88 8.48 7.13 -20.54
N ASN A 89 7.67 6.19 -20.01
CA ASN A 89 6.35 5.87 -20.57
C ASN A 89 5.27 6.90 -20.22
N ASP A 90 5.45 7.69 -19.17
CA ASP A 90 4.50 8.75 -18.78
C ASP A 90 4.85 10.13 -19.38
N ARG A 91 6.00 10.29 -20.05
CA ARG A 91 6.47 11.58 -20.60
C ARG A 91 6.38 11.73 -22.12
N GLU A 92 6.21 10.66 -22.89
CA GLU A 92 6.16 10.72 -24.35
C GLU A 92 4.76 10.52 -24.95
N ASN A 93 3.78 11.31 -24.49
CA ASN A 93 2.60 11.57 -25.34
C ASN A 93 1.99 12.97 -25.16
N PRO A 94 2.72 14.03 -25.58
CA PRO A 94 2.03 15.24 -26.00
C PRO A 94 2.64 15.87 -27.27
N SER A 95 3.15 15.11 -28.26
CA SER A 95 3.52 15.69 -29.57
C SER A 95 3.89 14.64 -30.62
N LEU A 96 2.92 13.91 -31.16
CA LEU A 96 3.04 13.23 -32.45
C LEU A 96 1.94 13.75 -33.40
N ALA A 97 1.98 15.06 -33.62
CA ALA A 97 1.54 15.65 -34.87
C ALA A 97 2.80 15.88 -35.70
N GLN A 98 2.83 15.26 -36.89
CA GLN A 98 3.80 15.51 -37.98
C GLN A 98 5.22 14.97 -37.74
N THR A 99 5.49 13.74 -38.21
CA THR A 99 6.48 13.45 -39.26
C THR A 99 6.60 11.92 -39.41
N GLY A 100 6.47 11.44 -40.64
CA GLY A 100 6.69 10.03 -40.96
C GLY A 100 8.18 9.71 -40.94
N SER A 101 8.62 8.98 -39.92
CA SER A 101 9.87 8.23 -39.98
C SER A 101 9.66 6.90 -39.28
N ARG A 102 9.82 5.82 -40.05
CA ARG A 102 9.58 4.44 -39.63
C ARG A 102 10.78 3.96 -38.83
N HIS A 103 10.86 4.33 -37.56
CA HIS A 103 11.81 3.72 -36.62
C HIS A 103 11.26 2.35 -36.19
N THR A 104 11.95 1.29 -36.59
CA THR A 104 11.85 -0.05 -35.99
C THR A 104 12.13 0.06 -34.50
N PRO A 105 11.22 -0.33 -33.59
CA PRO A 105 11.54 -0.39 -32.17
C PRO A 105 12.62 -1.45 -31.98
N GLN A 106 13.82 -0.98 -31.64
CA GLN A 106 14.90 -1.83 -31.18
C GLN A 106 14.40 -2.51 -29.90
N GLU A 107 14.41 -3.84 -29.89
CA GLU A 107 13.95 -4.68 -28.79
C GLU A 107 14.67 -4.32 -27.49
N ASP A 108 14.04 -3.47 -26.69
CA ASP A 108 14.53 -3.12 -25.37
C ASP A 108 14.39 -4.37 -24.50
N HIS A 109 15.51 -5.08 -24.34
CA HIS A 109 15.58 -6.37 -23.68
C HIS A 109 15.01 -6.24 -22.27
N GLN A 110 13.78 -6.75 -22.13
CA GLN A 110 13.03 -6.99 -20.91
C GLN A 110 13.97 -7.33 -19.77
N LYS A 111 14.29 -6.34 -18.92
CA LYS A 111 14.74 -6.64 -17.57
C LYS A 111 13.61 -7.44 -16.93
N PRO A 112 13.82 -8.71 -16.57
CA PRO A 112 12.74 -9.55 -16.08
C PRO A 112 12.18 -8.91 -14.80
N ILE A 113 10.89 -8.62 -14.80
CA ILE A 113 10.18 -8.22 -13.58
C ILE A 113 10.35 -9.37 -12.59
N MET A 114 11.05 -9.11 -11.50
CA MET A 114 11.42 -10.12 -10.50
C MET A 114 10.21 -10.84 -9.93
N TYR A 115 9.02 -10.20 -9.87
CA TYR A 115 7.73 -10.84 -9.58
C TYR A 115 7.53 -12.21 -10.26
N ASN A 116 7.96 -12.37 -11.52
CA ASN A 116 7.79 -13.63 -12.26
C ASN A 116 8.64 -14.78 -11.68
N ASN A 117 9.68 -14.49 -10.90
CA ASN A 117 10.54 -15.49 -10.27
C ASN A 117 9.96 -16.05 -8.96
N PHE A 118 8.89 -15.45 -8.44
CA PHE A 118 8.27 -15.88 -7.19
C PHE A 118 7.16 -16.91 -7.43
N THR A 119 7.10 -17.92 -6.57
CA THR A 119 5.95 -18.84 -6.52
C THR A 119 4.71 -18.14 -5.97
N THR A 120 3.52 -18.68 -6.24
CA THR A 120 2.26 -18.10 -5.73
C THR A 120 2.24 -18.04 -4.20
N GLN A 121 2.82 -19.05 -3.53
CA GLN A 121 2.90 -19.09 -2.06
C GLN A 121 3.84 -18.04 -1.49
N GLN A 122 4.99 -17.80 -2.14
CA GLN A 122 5.90 -16.72 -1.75
C GLN A 122 5.21 -15.35 -1.87
N ILE A 123 4.46 -15.12 -2.95
CA ILE A 123 3.75 -13.85 -3.13
C ILE A 123 2.67 -13.69 -2.06
N PHE A 124 1.89 -14.73 -1.75
CA PHE A 124 0.91 -14.64 -0.65
C PHE A 124 1.57 -14.34 0.69
N THR A 125 2.72 -14.94 0.99
CA THR A 125 3.51 -14.64 2.19
C THR A 125 3.88 -13.15 2.27
N LEU A 126 4.27 -12.54 1.15
CA LEU A 126 4.59 -11.11 1.09
C LEU A 126 3.35 -10.24 1.25
N ILE A 127 2.20 -10.64 0.68
CA ILE A 127 0.93 -9.93 0.88
C ILE A 127 0.52 -10.00 2.36
N ASP A 128 0.61 -11.17 3.01
CA ASP A 128 0.33 -11.33 4.44
C ASP A 128 1.18 -10.38 5.28
N CYS A 129 2.50 -10.36 5.03
CA CYS A 129 3.46 -9.47 5.68
C CYS A 129 3.10 -7.99 5.48
N LEU A 130 2.80 -7.57 4.25
CA LEU A 130 2.38 -6.19 3.94
C LEU A 130 1.08 -5.80 4.64
N LEU A 131 0.09 -6.69 4.68
CA LEU A 131 -1.19 -6.42 5.34
C LEU A 131 -1.06 -6.35 6.86
N GLU A 132 -0.16 -7.13 7.46
CA GLU A 132 0.14 -7.02 8.89
C GLU A 132 0.80 -5.67 9.22
N MET A 133 1.77 -5.24 8.40
CA MET A 133 2.40 -3.92 8.52
C MET A 133 1.38 -2.77 8.35
N HIS A 134 0.47 -2.91 7.38
CA HIS A 134 -0.65 -1.98 7.20
C HIS A 134 -1.57 -1.96 8.43
N GLY A 135 -1.99 -3.13 8.92
CA GLY A 135 -2.90 -3.27 10.05
C GLY A 135 -2.34 -2.65 11.33
N PHE A 136 -1.05 -2.86 11.60
CA PHE A 136 -0.36 -2.21 12.71
C PHE A 136 -0.39 -0.68 12.59
N ALA A 137 0.01 -0.14 11.45
CA ALA A 137 0.06 1.31 11.22
C ALA A 137 -1.35 1.95 11.30
N LYS A 138 -2.36 1.28 10.73
CA LYS A 138 -3.78 1.65 10.84
C LYS A 138 -4.25 1.68 12.29
N HIS A 139 -3.93 0.66 13.07
CA HIS A 139 -4.30 0.60 14.49
C HIS A 139 -3.64 1.74 15.29
N PHE A 140 -2.36 2.01 15.06
CA PHE A 140 -1.67 3.15 15.67
C PHE A 140 -2.29 4.50 15.27
N ASN A 141 -2.57 4.70 13.97
CA ASN A 141 -3.15 5.95 13.47
C ASN A 141 -4.58 6.17 13.96
N SER A 142 -5.33 5.11 14.21
CA SER A 142 -6.69 5.19 14.76
C SER A 142 -6.70 5.41 16.28
N ASN A 143 -5.62 5.06 16.99
CA ASN A 143 -5.51 5.23 18.44
C ASN A 143 -5.15 6.68 18.82
N HIS A 144 -6.15 7.55 18.81
CA HIS A 144 -6.00 8.97 19.14
C HIS A 144 -5.38 9.19 20.53
N ASN A 145 -5.82 8.44 21.54
CA ASN A 145 -5.33 8.59 22.91
C ASN A 145 -3.83 8.28 22.99
N GLN A 146 -3.41 7.17 22.39
CA GLN A 146 -2.01 6.78 22.37
C GLN A 146 -1.14 7.82 21.64
N ARG A 147 -1.58 8.29 20.47
CA ARG A 147 -0.85 9.34 19.73
C ARG A 147 -0.75 10.65 20.52
N HIS A 148 -1.76 10.99 21.32
CA HIS A 148 -1.73 12.18 22.17
C HIS A 148 -0.76 12.01 23.35
N LEU A 149 -0.73 10.84 23.99
CA LEU A 149 0.25 10.52 25.03
C LEU A 149 1.68 10.64 24.51
N LEU A 150 1.95 10.08 23.32
CA LEU A 150 3.28 10.12 22.70
C LEU A 150 3.67 11.53 22.24
N GLN A 151 2.72 12.33 21.76
CA GLN A 151 2.96 13.73 21.44
C GLN A 151 3.38 14.52 22.68
N ARG A 152 2.70 14.32 23.81
CA ARG A 152 3.07 14.95 25.09
C ARG A 152 4.44 14.48 25.62
N ALA A 153 4.84 13.27 25.24
CA ALA A 153 6.15 12.70 25.56
C ALA A 153 7.28 13.16 24.61
N GLY A 154 7.03 14.14 23.73
CA GLY A 154 8.06 14.76 22.91
C GLY A 154 8.53 13.93 21.69
N ILE A 155 7.76 12.93 21.23
CA ILE A 155 8.12 12.26 19.96
C ILE A 155 8.14 13.29 18.82
N ARG A 156 9.34 13.59 18.32
CA ARG A 156 9.58 14.50 17.18
C ARG A 156 9.05 15.93 17.42
N GLY A 157 9.30 16.48 18.60
CA GLY A 157 8.80 17.80 18.98
C GLY A 157 7.31 17.79 19.33
N SER A 158 6.62 18.92 19.15
CA SER A 158 5.20 19.07 19.50
C SER A 158 4.22 18.45 18.49
N LEU A 159 4.71 17.83 17.41
CA LEU A 159 3.88 17.26 16.35
C LEU A 159 3.34 15.88 16.75
N ARG A 160 2.06 15.64 16.46
CA ARG A 160 1.42 14.35 16.76
C ARG A 160 2.02 13.24 15.89
N PRO A 161 2.62 12.18 16.47
CA PRO A 161 3.23 11.13 15.68
C PRO A 161 2.17 10.37 14.88
N ASN A 162 2.51 9.96 13.65
CA ASN A 162 1.66 9.14 12.80
C ASN A 162 2.52 8.20 11.94
N LEU A 163 1.90 7.14 11.45
CA LEU A 163 2.47 6.16 10.53
C LEU A 163 1.71 6.16 9.20
N LEU A 164 1.21 7.32 8.74
CA LEU A 164 0.35 7.41 7.55
C LEU A 164 1.04 6.90 6.28
N GLN A 165 2.34 7.17 6.13
CA GLN A 165 3.11 6.66 4.98
C GLN A 165 3.24 5.14 5.04
N GLN A 166 3.56 4.56 6.21
CA GLN A 166 3.62 3.11 6.37
C GLN A 166 2.26 2.46 6.10
N GLU A 167 1.19 3.01 6.69
CA GLU A 167 -0.18 2.54 6.48
C GLU A 167 -0.56 2.52 5.00
N THR A 168 -0.29 3.63 4.29
CA THR A 168 -0.75 3.78 2.91
C THR A 168 0.14 3.07 1.90
N CYS A 169 1.47 3.11 2.06
CA CYS A 169 2.40 2.42 1.18
C CYS A 169 2.28 0.90 1.29
N ALA A 170 2.13 0.35 2.50
CA ALA A 170 1.99 -1.09 2.69
C ALA A 170 0.74 -1.65 2.00
N LEU A 171 -0.42 -1.01 2.21
CA LEU A 171 -1.67 -1.39 1.54
C LEU A 171 -1.59 -1.20 0.03
N ALA A 172 -1.03 -0.08 -0.45
CA ALA A 172 -0.90 0.14 -1.88
C ALA A 172 0.02 -0.90 -2.54
N CYS A 173 1.09 -1.33 -1.88
CA CYS A 173 1.95 -2.41 -2.35
C CYS A 173 1.17 -3.74 -2.42
N ALA A 174 0.47 -4.12 -1.35
CA ALA A 174 -0.35 -5.34 -1.32
C ALA A 174 -1.43 -5.35 -2.42
N LEU A 175 -2.14 -4.25 -2.61
CA LEU A 175 -3.16 -4.11 -3.67
C LEU A 175 -2.53 -4.21 -5.07
N ARG A 176 -1.37 -3.60 -5.33
CA ARG A 176 -0.67 -3.74 -6.62
C ARG A 176 -0.32 -5.19 -6.92
N ILE A 177 0.15 -5.92 -5.92
CA ILE A 177 0.45 -7.36 -6.06
C ILE A 177 -0.83 -8.13 -6.36
N LEU A 178 -1.91 -7.92 -5.62
CA LEU A 178 -3.19 -8.60 -5.82
C LEU A 178 -3.79 -8.33 -7.20
N PHE A 179 -3.82 -7.06 -7.65
CA PHE A 179 -4.25 -6.72 -9.02
C PHE A 179 -3.36 -7.37 -10.08
N ARG A 180 -2.03 -7.39 -9.86
CA ARG A 180 -1.09 -8.05 -10.77
C ARG A 180 -1.35 -9.55 -10.85
N MET A 181 -1.55 -10.22 -9.72
CA MET A 181 -1.89 -11.65 -9.67
C MET A 181 -3.22 -11.95 -10.34
N LEU A 182 -4.23 -11.11 -10.16
CA LEU A 182 -5.55 -11.29 -10.79
C LEU A 182 -5.47 -11.23 -12.32
N ALA A 183 -4.57 -10.40 -12.85
CA ALA A 183 -4.32 -10.25 -14.28
C ALA A 183 -3.31 -11.28 -14.84
N ASP A 184 -2.70 -12.13 -14.02
CA ASP A 184 -1.61 -13.03 -14.39
C ASP A 184 -2.13 -14.37 -14.94
N PRO A 185 -1.95 -14.68 -16.24
CA PRO A 185 -2.39 -15.95 -16.82
C PRO A 185 -1.66 -17.17 -16.23
N SER A 186 -0.46 -17.00 -15.68
CA SER A 186 0.29 -18.12 -15.07
C SER A 186 -0.29 -18.56 -13.72
N ARG A 187 -1.17 -17.76 -13.12
CA ARG A 187 -1.74 -17.98 -11.77
C ARG A 187 -3.25 -18.17 -11.77
N GLN A 188 -3.82 -18.57 -12.92
CA GLN A 188 -5.27 -18.77 -13.06
C GLN A 188 -5.84 -19.78 -12.05
N HIS A 189 -5.05 -20.78 -11.63
CA HIS A 189 -5.51 -21.78 -10.66
C HIS A 189 -5.84 -21.17 -9.28
N GLN A 190 -5.16 -20.09 -8.87
CA GLN A 190 -5.43 -19.38 -7.62
C GLN A 190 -6.28 -18.12 -7.82
N LYS A 191 -6.84 -17.91 -9.02
CA LYS A 191 -7.57 -16.68 -9.35
C LYS A 191 -8.70 -16.37 -8.38
N THR A 192 -9.51 -17.35 -8.00
CA THR A 192 -10.62 -17.18 -7.04
C THR A 192 -10.10 -16.70 -5.68
N GLN A 193 -9.03 -17.32 -5.16
CA GLN A 193 -8.42 -16.92 -3.89
C GLN A 193 -7.86 -15.50 -3.94
N VAL A 194 -7.21 -15.13 -5.05
CA VAL A 194 -6.68 -13.77 -5.27
C VAL A 194 -7.83 -12.75 -5.35
N GLU A 195 -8.90 -13.10 -6.06
CA GLU A 195 -10.08 -12.25 -6.26
C GLU A 195 -10.82 -12.00 -4.94
N GLU A 196 -11.10 -13.05 -4.15
CA GLU A 196 -11.71 -12.93 -2.83
C GLU A 196 -10.89 -12.02 -1.91
N ARG A 197 -9.57 -12.23 -1.88
CA ARG A 197 -8.66 -11.43 -1.06
C ARG A 197 -8.61 -9.97 -1.51
N LEU A 198 -8.50 -9.72 -2.80
CA LEU A 198 -8.52 -8.37 -3.37
C LEU A 198 -9.81 -7.63 -3.01
N LEU A 199 -10.98 -8.26 -3.22
CA LEU A 199 -12.26 -7.65 -2.92
C LEU A 199 -12.45 -7.39 -1.42
N CYS A 200 -11.94 -8.28 -0.57
CA CYS A 200 -11.92 -8.09 0.88
C CYS A 200 -11.11 -6.84 1.26
N GLU A 201 -9.88 -6.71 0.76
CA GLU A 201 -9.01 -5.57 1.07
C GLU A 201 -9.55 -4.26 0.49
N CYS A 202 -10.06 -4.26 -0.75
CA CYS A 202 -10.71 -3.08 -1.33
C CYS A 202 -11.92 -2.63 -0.51
N ARG A 203 -12.78 -3.56 -0.07
CA ARG A 203 -13.92 -3.24 0.78
C ARG A 203 -13.48 -2.64 2.11
N SER A 204 -12.54 -3.29 2.80
CA SER A 204 -11.98 -2.82 4.07
C SER A 204 -11.37 -1.42 3.95
N ALA A 205 -10.63 -1.17 2.86
CA ALA A 205 -10.03 0.13 2.54
C ALA A 205 -11.08 1.22 2.35
N LEU A 206 -12.12 0.95 1.55
CA LEU A 206 -13.20 1.93 1.27
C LEU A 206 -14.03 2.23 2.53
N GLN A 207 -14.37 1.20 3.32
CA GLN A 207 -15.08 1.37 4.59
C GLN A 207 -14.26 2.21 5.57
N TYR A 208 -12.97 1.93 5.68
CA TYR A 208 -12.10 2.69 6.57
C TYR A 208 -11.95 4.14 6.11
N TYR A 209 -11.81 4.40 4.81
CA TYR A 209 -11.75 5.76 4.26
C TYR A 209 -12.93 6.63 4.71
N SER A 210 -14.15 6.05 4.72
CA SER A 210 -15.36 6.75 5.17
C SER A 210 -15.30 7.21 6.63
N THR A 211 -14.52 6.52 7.47
CA THR A 211 -14.32 6.87 8.88
C THR A 211 -13.21 7.90 9.11
N LEU A 212 -12.35 8.15 8.11
CA LEU A 212 -11.17 9.00 8.28
C LEU A 212 -11.53 10.49 8.40
N PRO A 213 -10.79 11.27 9.21
CA PRO A 213 -10.86 12.73 9.17
C PRO A 213 -10.23 13.26 7.88
N TYR A 214 -10.58 14.50 7.51
CA TYR A 214 -10.12 15.14 6.26
C TYR A 214 -8.59 15.09 6.06
N SER A 215 -7.82 15.35 7.11
CA SER A 215 -6.35 15.33 7.05
C SER A 215 -5.76 13.96 6.69
N HIS A 216 -6.36 12.87 7.16
CA HIS A 216 -5.94 11.51 6.81
C HIS A 216 -6.41 11.09 5.40
N ARG A 217 -7.59 11.58 4.95
CA ARG A 217 -8.13 11.26 3.62
C ARG A 217 -7.20 11.69 2.49
N GLN A 218 -6.47 12.79 2.66
CA GLN A 218 -5.49 13.24 1.66
C GLN A 218 -4.44 12.16 1.38
N ALA A 219 -3.86 11.55 2.42
CA ALA A 219 -2.88 10.46 2.29
C ALA A 219 -3.47 9.21 1.60
N TRP A 220 -4.77 8.97 1.76
CA TRP A 220 -5.47 7.82 1.18
C TRP A 220 -5.95 8.02 -0.27
N THR A 221 -5.88 9.25 -0.80
CA THR A 221 -6.33 9.55 -2.17
C THR A 221 -5.68 8.64 -3.21
N ASN A 222 -4.37 8.38 -3.08
CA ASN A 222 -3.64 7.54 -4.02
C ASN A 222 -4.05 6.07 -3.96
N ILE A 223 -4.53 5.58 -2.82
CA ILE A 223 -5.09 4.21 -2.70
C ILE A 223 -6.40 4.12 -3.46
N LEU A 224 -7.28 5.12 -3.31
CA LEU A 224 -8.56 5.13 -4.03
C LEU A 224 -8.37 5.21 -5.54
N ILE A 225 -7.42 6.04 -5.99
CA ILE A 225 -7.02 6.12 -7.40
C ILE A 225 -6.50 4.76 -7.88
N LEU A 226 -5.61 4.12 -7.12
CA LEU A 226 -5.09 2.79 -7.47
C LEU A 226 -6.22 1.78 -7.65
N ILE A 227 -7.16 1.71 -6.71
CA ILE A 227 -8.31 0.78 -6.79
C ILE A 227 -9.16 1.08 -8.03
N LEU A 228 -9.61 2.33 -8.19
CA LEU A 228 -10.51 2.71 -9.28
C LEU A 228 -9.88 2.50 -10.66
N THR A 229 -8.62 2.91 -10.84
CA THR A 229 -7.91 2.73 -12.12
C THR A 229 -7.80 1.25 -12.49
N ASN A 230 -7.46 0.38 -11.53
CA ASN A 230 -7.37 -1.06 -11.83
C ASN A 230 -8.73 -1.67 -12.15
N PHE A 231 -9.79 -1.29 -11.42
CA PHE A 231 -11.16 -1.75 -11.71
C PHE A 231 -11.59 -1.31 -13.12
N LEU A 232 -11.36 -0.05 -13.47
CA LEU A 232 -11.70 0.50 -14.79
C LEU A 232 -10.93 -0.14 -15.94
N ASN A 233 -9.82 -0.83 -15.68
CA ASN A 233 -9.04 -1.57 -16.68
C ASN A 233 -9.44 -3.06 -16.79
N MET A 234 -10.38 -3.55 -15.98
CA MET A 234 -10.84 -4.94 -16.05
C MET A 234 -11.73 -5.21 -17.26
N SER A 235 -11.81 -6.47 -17.68
CA SER A 235 -12.80 -6.94 -18.65
C SER A 235 -14.24 -6.72 -18.15
N SER A 236 -15.22 -6.56 -19.04
CA SER A 236 -16.61 -6.26 -18.67
C SER A 236 -17.20 -7.28 -17.70
N LYS A 237 -16.99 -8.58 -17.93
CA LYS A 237 -17.49 -9.63 -17.02
C LYS A 237 -16.91 -9.50 -15.60
N GLN A 238 -15.62 -9.21 -15.48
CA GLN A 238 -14.98 -9.03 -14.17
C GLN A 238 -15.42 -7.74 -13.51
N PHE A 239 -15.43 -6.64 -14.27
CA PHE A 239 -15.88 -5.33 -13.79
C PHE A 239 -17.31 -5.38 -13.26
N SER A 240 -18.26 -5.93 -14.03
CA SER A 240 -19.67 -6.02 -13.62
C SER A 240 -19.84 -6.73 -12.27
N ASN A 241 -19.17 -7.87 -12.07
CA ASN A 241 -19.23 -8.61 -10.81
C ASN A 241 -18.61 -7.84 -9.64
N HIS A 242 -17.42 -7.26 -9.83
CA HIS A 242 -16.70 -6.56 -8.76
C HIS A 242 -17.34 -5.21 -8.43
N ALA A 243 -17.80 -4.48 -9.44
CA ALA A 243 -18.50 -3.22 -9.29
C ALA A 243 -19.82 -3.42 -8.57
N ARG A 244 -20.55 -4.52 -8.82
CA ARG A 244 -21.75 -4.87 -8.05
C ARG A 244 -21.44 -5.02 -6.55
N TYR A 245 -20.34 -5.69 -6.21
CA TYR A 245 -19.93 -5.93 -4.82
C TYR A 245 -19.49 -4.66 -4.08
N LEU A 246 -18.78 -3.73 -4.74
CA LEU A 246 -18.21 -2.53 -4.11
C LEU A 246 -18.99 -1.23 -4.36
N TYR A 247 -20.12 -1.28 -5.08
CA TYR A 247 -20.82 -0.06 -5.52
C TYR A 247 -21.21 0.86 -4.36
N SER A 248 -21.82 0.34 -3.31
CA SER A 248 -22.26 1.16 -2.17
C SER A 248 -21.07 1.85 -1.51
N HIS A 249 -19.93 1.17 -1.40
CA HIS A 249 -18.71 1.75 -0.84
C HIS A 249 -18.13 2.87 -1.71
N PHE A 250 -18.13 2.72 -3.04
CA PHE A 250 -17.72 3.81 -3.93
C PHE A 250 -18.70 4.98 -3.90
N TYR A 251 -19.99 4.70 -3.76
CA TYR A 251 -21.02 5.73 -3.58
C TYR A 251 -20.75 6.53 -2.31
N ASP A 252 -20.52 5.87 -1.17
CA ASP A 252 -20.18 6.53 0.09
C ASP A 252 -18.92 7.41 -0.05
N VAL A 253 -17.88 6.92 -0.73
CA VAL A 253 -16.66 7.71 -1.01
C VAL A 253 -16.99 8.97 -1.82
N SER A 254 -17.90 8.87 -2.80
CA SER A 254 -18.32 10.02 -3.61
C SER A 254 -19.09 11.07 -2.81
N CYS A 255 -19.85 10.66 -1.80
CA CYS A 255 -20.60 11.56 -0.91
C CYS A 255 -19.68 12.48 -0.09
N PHE A 256 -18.44 12.09 0.15
CA PHE A 256 -17.45 12.95 0.81
C PHE A 256 -16.89 14.06 -0.07
N ASN A 257 -17.36 14.17 -1.32
CA ASN A 257 -16.95 15.16 -2.32
C ASN A 257 -15.41 15.34 -2.37
N PRO A 258 -14.66 14.31 -2.83
CA PRO A 258 -13.21 14.34 -2.78
C PRO A 258 -12.63 15.54 -3.54
N GLN A 259 -11.77 16.32 -2.90
CA GLN A 259 -11.20 17.52 -3.53
C GLN A 259 -10.30 17.19 -4.73
N HIS A 260 -9.67 16.01 -4.72
CA HIS A 260 -8.74 15.59 -5.77
C HIS A 260 -9.46 15.40 -7.12
N PRO A 261 -9.16 16.22 -8.16
CA PRO A 261 -9.88 16.17 -9.43
C PRO A 261 -9.80 14.81 -10.13
N GLY A 262 -8.64 14.17 -10.09
CA GLY A 262 -8.44 12.84 -10.69
C GLY A 262 -9.31 11.76 -10.03
N LEU A 263 -9.53 11.84 -8.72
CA LEU A 263 -10.36 10.87 -8.00
C LEU A 263 -11.84 11.06 -8.35
N ARG A 264 -12.31 12.32 -8.41
CA ARG A 264 -13.68 12.62 -8.88
C ARG A 264 -13.92 12.13 -10.30
N SER A 265 -12.96 12.34 -11.20
CA SER A 265 -13.05 11.88 -12.58
C SER A 265 -13.18 10.35 -12.66
N LEU A 266 -12.35 9.62 -11.90
CA LEU A 266 -12.38 8.15 -11.84
C LEU A 266 -13.69 7.61 -11.25
N LEU A 267 -14.20 8.20 -10.16
CA LEU A 267 -15.49 7.82 -9.58
C LEU A 267 -16.64 8.00 -10.60
N ARG A 268 -16.65 9.12 -11.31
CA ARG A 268 -17.63 9.37 -12.38
C ARG A 268 -17.52 8.32 -13.50
N HIS A 269 -16.31 7.99 -13.96
CA HIS A 269 -16.13 6.94 -14.97
C HIS A 269 -16.59 5.57 -14.47
N PHE A 270 -16.32 5.25 -13.20
CA PHE A 270 -16.78 4.01 -12.58
C PHE A 270 -18.31 3.90 -12.59
N PHE A 271 -19.02 4.93 -12.14
CA PHE A 271 -20.49 4.93 -12.14
C PHE A 271 -21.06 4.90 -13.56
N TYR A 272 -20.51 5.69 -14.48
CA TYR A 272 -20.96 5.69 -15.88
C TYR A 272 -20.76 4.33 -16.56
N ARG A 273 -19.59 3.69 -16.37
CA ARG A 273 -19.32 2.36 -16.92
C ARG A 273 -20.29 1.32 -16.35
N ARG A 274 -20.60 1.40 -15.05
CA ARG A 274 -21.54 0.48 -14.40
C ARG A 274 -22.95 0.59 -14.98
N GLU A 275 -23.47 1.79 -15.16
CA GLU A 275 -24.81 1.97 -15.74
C GLU A 275 -24.86 1.44 -17.18
N ARG A 276 -23.84 1.74 -18.01
CA ARG A 276 -23.76 1.21 -19.38
C ARG A 276 -23.72 -0.31 -19.45
N GLU A 277 -22.95 -0.96 -18.57
CA GLU A 277 -22.86 -2.42 -18.55
C GLU A 277 -24.11 -3.08 -17.93
N ARG A 278 -24.95 -2.33 -17.20
CA ARG A 278 -26.26 -2.80 -16.71
C ARG A 278 -27.35 -2.74 -17.79
N GLU A 279 -27.27 -1.78 -18.70
CA GLU A 279 -28.23 -1.61 -19.80
C GLU A 279 -27.99 -2.57 -20.99
N GLY A 280 -26.78 -3.16 -21.06
CA GLY A 280 -26.39 -4.07 -22.14
C GLY A 280 -26.50 -5.58 -21.82
N ASP A 281 -26.88 -5.93 -20.60
CA ASP A 281 -27.22 -7.30 -20.13
C ASP A 281 -28.74 -7.53 -20.21
#